data_AF-V5YPA6-F1
#
_entry.id   AF-V5YPA6-F1
#
_cell.length_a   1.000
_cell.length_b   1.000
_cell.length_c   1.000
_cell.angle_alpha   90.00
_cell.angle_beta   90.00
_cell.angle_gamma   90.00
#
_symmetry.space_group_name_H-M   'P 1'
#
loop_
_entity.id
_entity.type
_entity.pdbx_description
1 polymer ?
#
loop_
_entity_poly.entity_id
_entity_poly.type
_entity_poly.pdbx_seq_one_letter_code
_entity_poly.pdbx_strand_id
1 'polypeptide(L)'
;MEKDHACPSCDGRKTVCGFVIDPGTSRMRISSEAPCPQCRGEGMVTEEQQEWIRVGKQCRQERLSRLEFASEAARRLDISIEQLMAAEMGRISPHILLVESAAEAKSST
;
A
#
# COMPACT_ATOMS: atom_id res chain seq x y z
N MET A 1 4.06 3.55 24.82
CA MET A 1 4.71 4.45 23.84
C MET A 1 4.73 3.70 22.53
N GLU A 2 3.97 4.16 21.55
CA GLU A 2 4.04 3.63 20.19
C GLU A 2 5.47 3.79 19.69
N LYS A 3 6.06 2.73 19.15
CA LYS A 3 7.41 2.80 18.59
C LYS A 3 7.29 3.32 17.17
N ASP A 4 7.93 4.46 16.93
CA ASP A 4 8.08 5.01 15.59
C ASP A 4 9.26 4.32 14.90
N HIS A 5 9.02 3.81 13.70
CA HIS A 5 10.01 3.16 12.86
C HIS A 5 10.32 4.05 11.66
N ALA A 6 11.58 4.03 11.19
CA ALA A 6 11.95 4.70 9.95
C ALA A 6 11.10 4.14 8.80
N CYS A 7 10.50 5.04 8.00
CA CYS A 7 9.65 4.63 6.89
C CYS A 7 10.47 3.80 5.88
N PRO A 8 10.09 2.55 5.59
CA PRO A 8 10.88 1.66 4.73
C PRO A 8 10.93 2.13 3.26
N SER A 9 10.00 2.99 2.85
CA SER A 9 9.91 3.49 1.47
C SER A 9 10.86 4.66 1.19
N CYS A 10 11.12 5.52 2.19
CA CYS A 10 12.07 6.64 2.04
C CYS A 10 13.32 6.52 2.93
N ASP A 11 13.41 5.48 3.75
CA ASP A 11 14.51 5.26 4.68
C ASP A 11 14.73 6.47 5.60
N GLY A 12 13.63 7.02 6.15
CA GLY A 12 13.66 8.22 6.99
C GLY A 12 13.85 9.56 6.25
N ARG A 13 14.17 9.56 4.96
CA ARG A 13 14.53 10.78 4.20
C ARG A 13 13.39 11.76 3.94
N LYS A 14 12.13 11.39 4.25
CA LYS A 14 10.91 12.20 4.05
C LYS A 14 10.51 12.44 2.59
N THR A 15 11.47 12.56 1.68
CA THR A 15 11.25 12.77 0.25
C THR A 15 11.71 11.57 -0.58
N VAL A 16 11.21 11.51 -1.81
CA VAL A 16 11.63 10.58 -2.86
C VAL A 16 11.83 11.33 -4.17
N CYS A 17 12.65 10.77 -5.06
CA CYS A 17 12.72 11.27 -6.43
C CYS A 17 11.47 10.79 -7.19
N GLY A 18 10.78 11.71 -7.87
CA GLY A 18 9.57 11.38 -8.62
C GLY A 18 9.19 12.45 -9.63
N PHE A 19 8.26 12.10 -10.51
CA PHE A 19 7.66 13.06 -11.43
C PHE A 19 6.55 13.83 -10.71
N VAL A 20 6.59 15.15 -10.81
CA VAL A 20 5.55 16.05 -10.31
C VAL A 20 5.00 16.87 -11.46
N ILE A 21 3.69 17.17 -11.41
CA ILE A 21 3.03 18.07 -12.34
C ILE A 21 3.00 19.45 -11.69
N ASP A 22 3.48 20.47 -12.40
CA ASP A 22 3.49 21.83 -11.86
C ASP A 22 2.06 22.35 -11.71
N PRO A 23 1.69 22.91 -10.53
CA PRO A 23 0.34 23.38 -10.26
C PRO A 23 -0.18 24.33 -11.34
N GLY A 24 -1.40 24.08 -11.84
CA GLY A 24 -2.01 24.90 -12.89
C GLY A 24 -1.45 24.69 -14.30
N THR A 25 -0.60 23.68 -14.50
CA THR A 25 -0.04 23.35 -15.82
C THR A 25 -0.12 21.84 -16.10
N SER A 26 0.12 21.45 -17.36
CA SER A 26 0.34 20.05 -17.75
C SER A 26 1.83 19.70 -17.85
N ARG A 27 2.72 20.54 -17.32
CA ARG A 27 4.16 20.29 -17.39
C ARG A 27 4.57 19.33 -16.28
N MET A 28 5.27 18.28 -16.68
CA MET A 28 5.86 17.30 -15.79
C MET A 28 7.34 17.58 -15.63
N ARG A 29 7.84 17.53 -14.40
CA ARG A 29 9.27 17.64 -14.09
C ARG A 29 9.69 16.55 -13.10
N ILE A 30 10.98 16.25 -13.10
CA ILE A 30 11.59 15.44 -12.05
C ILE A 30 11.78 16.35 -10.82
N SER A 31 11.32 15.88 -9.66
CA SER A 31 11.57 16.50 -8.37
C SER A 31 12.29 15.52 -7.47
N SER A 32 13.42 15.93 -6.91
CA SER A 32 14.11 15.21 -5.83
C SER A 32 13.46 15.42 -4.45
N GLU A 33 12.43 16.26 -4.38
CA GLU A 33 11.80 16.72 -3.14
C GLU A 33 10.31 16.33 -3.06
N ALA A 34 9.86 15.36 -3.86
CA ALA A 34 8.49 14.89 -3.76
C ALA A 34 8.27 14.21 -2.39
N PRO A 35 7.22 14.57 -1.63
CA PRO A 35 6.94 13.91 -0.35
C PRO A 35 6.78 12.41 -0.53
N CYS A 36 7.36 11.63 0.37
CA CYS A 36 7.26 10.17 0.31
C CYS A 36 5.77 9.77 0.34
N PRO A 37 5.26 9.02 -0.65
CA PRO A 37 3.84 8.70 -0.74
C PRO A 37 3.38 7.68 0.32
N GLN A 38 4.31 7.14 1.12
CA GLN A 38 4.03 6.21 2.21
C GLN A 38 3.83 6.95 3.54
N CYS A 39 4.88 7.62 4.04
CA CYS A 39 4.83 8.38 5.29
C CYS A 39 4.36 9.84 5.11
N ARG A 40 4.01 10.24 3.88
CA ARG A 40 3.54 11.60 3.53
C ARG A 40 4.49 12.73 3.91
N GLY A 41 5.79 12.45 4.00
CA GLY A 41 6.80 13.44 4.39
C GLY A 41 7.22 13.40 5.86
N GLU A 42 6.62 12.54 6.68
CA GLU A 42 6.99 12.44 8.11
C GLU A 42 8.35 11.78 8.32
N GLY A 43 8.72 10.84 7.44
CA GLY A 43 9.95 10.04 7.55
C GLY A 43 9.82 8.84 8.49
N MET A 44 8.80 8.83 9.34
CA MET A 44 8.51 7.74 10.28
C MET A 44 7.15 7.10 9.97
N VAL A 45 6.96 5.87 10.43
CA VAL A 45 5.69 5.13 10.42
C VAL A 45 5.52 4.45 11.78
N THR A 46 4.28 4.26 12.22
CA THR A 46 4.00 3.51 13.45
C THR A 46 4.33 2.02 13.27
N GLU A 47 4.52 1.29 14.37
CA GLU A 47 4.69 -0.17 14.35
C GLU A 47 3.53 -0.88 13.62
N GLU A 48 2.30 -0.44 13.85
CA GLU A 48 1.12 -0.95 13.14
C GLU A 48 1.22 -0.71 11.62
N GLN A 49 1.60 0.50 11.21
CA GLN A 49 1.73 0.82 9.80
C GLN A 49 2.91 0.08 9.15
N GLN A 50 3.99 -0.18 9.89
CA GLN A 50 5.09 -1.03 9.43
C GLN A 50 4.59 -2.45 9.14
N GLU A 51 3.75 -3.00 10.00
CA GLU A 51 3.14 -4.31 9.80
C GLU A 51 2.18 -4.31 8.59
N TRP A 52 1.38 -3.27 8.42
CA TRP A 52 0.52 -3.13 7.24
C TRP A 52 1.31 -3.12 5.93
N ILE A 53 2.46 -2.43 5.90
CA ILE A 53 3.37 -2.42 4.74
C ILE A 53 3.90 -3.83 4.46
N ARG A 54 4.30 -4.55 5.50
CA ARG A 54 4.83 -5.92 5.38
C ARG A 54 3.79 -6.88 4.82
N VAL A 55 2.61 -6.92 5.43
CA VAL A 55 1.50 -7.80 5.02
C VAL A 55 0.97 -7.39 3.65
N GLY A 56 0.76 -6.10 3.39
CA GLY A 56 0.31 -5.61 2.08
C GLY A 56 1.25 -6.00 0.94
N LYS A 57 2.57 -5.94 1.17
CA LYS A 57 3.58 -6.39 0.20
C LYS A 57 3.47 -7.89 -0.07
N GLN A 58 3.21 -8.70 0.96
CA GLN A 58 2.98 -10.13 0.80
C GLN A 58 1.70 -10.40 -0.02
N CYS A 59 0.57 -9.77 0.32
CA CYS A 59 -0.68 -9.91 -0.43
C CYS A 59 -0.50 -9.54 -1.91
N ARG A 60 0.27 -8.47 -2.20
CA ARG A 60 0.60 -8.09 -3.57
C ARG A 60 1.42 -9.15 -4.28
N GLN A 61 2.41 -9.74 -3.61
CA GLN A 61 3.22 -10.82 -4.19
C GLN A 61 2.38 -12.06 -4.48
N GLU A 62 1.45 -12.42 -3.59
CA GLU A 62 0.51 -13.53 -3.78
C GLU A 62 -0.46 -13.26 -4.95
N ARG A 63 -1.00 -12.04 -5.07
CA ARG A 63 -1.81 -11.65 -6.23
C ARG A 63 -1.03 -11.78 -7.54
N LEU A 64 0.20 -11.26 -7.56
CA LEU A 64 1.06 -11.32 -8.75
C LEU A 64 1.48 -12.75 -9.09
N SER A 65 1.68 -13.63 -8.11
CA SER A 65 1.99 -15.05 -8.36
C SER A 65 0.81 -15.82 -8.94
N ARG A 66 -0.42 -15.38 -8.67
CA ARG A 66 -1.65 -15.85 -9.33
C ARG A 66 -1.86 -15.27 -10.73
N LEU A 67 -0.94 -14.42 -11.21
CA LEU A 67 -1.07 -13.66 -12.47
C LEU A 67 -2.36 -12.79 -12.51
N GLU A 68 -2.82 -12.34 -11.36
CA GLU A 68 -4.10 -11.64 -11.23
C GLU A 68 -3.92 -10.11 -11.31
N PHE A 69 -4.68 -9.47 -12.21
CA PHE A 69 -4.70 -8.02 -12.33
C PHE A 69 -5.37 -7.37 -11.12
N ALA A 70 -5.00 -6.12 -10.81
CA ALA A 70 -5.58 -5.40 -9.67
C ALA A 70 -7.12 -5.29 -9.76
N SER A 71 -7.66 -5.09 -10.96
CA SER A 71 -9.11 -5.06 -11.20
C SER A 71 -9.80 -6.40 -10.94
N GLU A 72 -9.14 -7.52 -11.25
CA GLU A 72 -9.68 -8.86 -11.02
C GLU A 72 -9.70 -9.19 -9.53
N ALA A 73 -8.59 -8.92 -8.83
CA ALA A 73 -8.49 -9.12 -7.40
C ALA A 73 -9.46 -8.24 -6.61
N ALA A 74 -9.58 -6.96 -7.00
CA ALA A 74 -10.54 -6.05 -6.39
C ALA A 74 -11.98 -6.55 -6.55
N ARG A 75 -12.34 -7.01 -7.76
CA ARG A 75 -13.65 -7.61 -8.03
C ARG A 75 -13.87 -8.91 -7.24
N ARG A 76 -12.87 -9.77 -7.13
CA ARG A 76 -12.94 -11.03 -6.35
C ARG A 76 -13.14 -10.78 -4.86
N LEU A 77 -12.49 -9.76 -4.33
CA LEU A 77 -12.55 -9.36 -2.92
C LEU A 77 -13.72 -8.43 -2.57
N ASP A 78 -14.53 -8.05 -3.57
CA ASP A 78 -15.63 -7.07 -3.42
C ASP A 78 -15.18 -5.72 -2.82
N ILE A 79 -14.02 -5.23 -3.28
CA ILE A 79 -13.46 -3.93 -2.88
C ILE A 79 -13.11 -3.09 -4.11
N SER A 80 -12.90 -1.78 -3.91
CA SER A 80 -12.42 -0.91 -4.98
C SER A 80 -10.93 -1.16 -5.30
N ILE A 81 -10.50 -0.83 -6.51
CA ILE A 81 -9.08 -0.92 -6.90
C ILE A 81 -8.23 0.00 -6.01
N GLU A 82 -8.74 1.16 -5.66
CA GLU A 82 -8.08 2.12 -4.77
C GLU A 82 -7.87 1.51 -3.37
N GLN A 83 -8.88 0.80 -2.84
CA GLN A 83 -8.77 0.11 -1.56
C GLN A 83 -7.74 -1.02 -1.62
N LEU A 84 -7.77 -1.85 -2.67
CA LEU A 84 -6.78 -2.90 -2.91
C LEU A 84 -5.36 -2.31 -2.92
N MET A 85 -5.14 -1.30 -3.75
CA MET A 85 -3.81 -0.68 -3.88
C MET A 85 -3.38 -0.01 -2.57
N ALA A 86 -4.29 0.67 -1.87
CA ALA A 86 -3.99 1.30 -0.59
C ALA A 86 -3.58 0.25 0.46
N ALA A 87 -4.27 -0.89 0.54
CA ALA A 87 -3.94 -1.97 1.45
C ALA A 87 -2.62 -2.68 1.07
N GLU A 88 -2.39 -2.95 -0.22
CA GLU A 88 -1.13 -3.53 -0.71
C GLU A 88 0.08 -2.63 -0.45
N MET A 89 -0.13 -1.31 -0.44
CA MET A 89 0.90 -0.33 -0.07
C MET A 89 0.98 -0.11 1.45
N GLY A 90 0.13 -0.74 2.27
CA GLY A 90 0.10 -0.51 3.71
C GLY A 90 -0.34 0.89 4.13
N ARG A 91 -1.12 1.60 3.29
CA ARG A 91 -1.73 2.91 3.61
C ARG A 91 -3.01 2.76 4.44
N ILE A 92 -3.69 1.64 4.30
CA ILE A 92 -4.83 1.22 5.10
C ILE A 92 -4.58 -0.21 5.57
N SER A 93 -5.36 -0.65 6.55
CA SER A 93 -5.22 -1.98 7.12
C SER A 93 -5.42 -3.09 6.07
N PRO A 94 -4.53 -4.10 6.01
CA PRO A 94 -4.58 -5.16 5.02
C PRO A 94 -5.60 -6.25 5.32
N HIS A 95 -6.34 -6.18 6.44
CA HIS A 95 -7.37 -7.17 6.79
C HIS A 95 -8.44 -7.33 5.69
N ILE A 96 -8.70 -6.26 4.94
CA ILE A 96 -9.63 -6.28 3.80
C ILE A 96 -9.17 -7.21 2.66
N LEU A 97 -7.90 -7.62 2.66
CA LEU A 97 -7.32 -8.54 1.67
C LEU A 97 -7.32 -10.00 2.15
N LEU A 98 -7.57 -10.23 3.45
CA LEU A 98 -7.43 -11.54 4.10
C LEU A 98 -8.78 -12.27 4.23
N VAL A 99 -9.85 -11.74 3.65
CA VAL A 99 -11.24 -12.20 3.86
C VAL A 99 -11.50 -13.62 3.29
N GLU A 100 -10.57 -14.17 2.50
CA GLU A 100 -10.75 -15.49 1.87
C GLU A 100 -10.67 -16.69 2.82
N SER A 101 -10.15 -16.57 4.05
CA SER A 101 -9.98 -17.75 4.91
C SER A 101 -11.22 -18.16 5.72
N ALA A 102 -12.29 -17.35 5.76
CA ALA A 102 -13.45 -17.61 6.62
C ALA A 102 -14.66 -18.25 5.89
N ALA A 103 -14.72 -18.14 4.56
CA ALA A 103 -15.83 -18.69 3.77
C ALA A 103 -15.63 -20.16 3.40
N GLU A 104 -14.38 -20.61 3.20
CA GLU A 104 -14.08 -22.01 2.87
C GLU A 104 -14.26 -22.95 4.07
N ALA A 105 -14.16 -22.44 5.31
CA ALA A 105 -14.40 -23.23 6.53
C ALA A 105 -15.88 -23.57 6.78
N LYS A 106 -16.82 -23.01 6.02
CA LYS A 106 -18.28 -23.18 6.23
C LYS A 106 -18.99 -24.05 5.19
N SER A 107 -18.29 -24.58 4.18
CA SER A 107 -18.87 -25.49 3.16
C SER A 107 -18.44 -26.95 3.32
N SER A 108 -17.90 -27.35 4.49
CA SER A 108 -17.54 -28.74 4.78
C SER A 108 -18.14 -29.29 6.08
N THR A 109 -19.32 -28.79 6.48
CA THR A 109 -20.14 -29.39 7.56
C THR A 109 -21.51 -29.71 6.99
#